data_AF-E6XBN9-F1
#
_entry.id   AF-E6XBN9-F1
#
_cell.length_a   1.000
_cell.length_b   1.000
_cell.length_c   1.000
_cell.angle_alpha   90.00
_cell.angle_beta   90.00
_cell.angle_gamma   90.00
#
_symmetry.space_group_name_H-M   'P 1'
#
loop_
_entity.id
_entity.type
_entity.pdbx_description
1 polymer ?
#
loop_
_entity_poly.entity_id
_entity_poly.type
_entity_poly.pdbx_seq_one_letter_code
_entity_poly.pdbx_strand_id
1 'polypeptide(L)'
;MTEIVQHIKKHRRYKILVFLTILGTILLIARVIYSETIFFTFLLWNLFLAFLPVVFSKALRYNQKISTSKFLSILFVILWLLFIPNSPYIITDLKHVDNDYGIQLFDFLLILIFAINGLLMGVISLLDIFHLLTHKYSTKITHLVILSICLLGGFGIFLGRFLRFNSWDIISKPDILFYSIFHTLFMKETWMWTLIFGGFMWVSFVAIKPLLKRKTL
;
A
#
# COMPACT_ATOMS: atom_id res chain seq x y z
N MET A 1 1.93 -21.94 8.71
CA MET A 1 2.89 -20.85 9.02
C MET A 1 4.27 -21.11 8.42
N THR A 2 4.75 -22.37 8.43
CA THR A 2 6.05 -22.81 7.89
C THR A 2 6.31 -22.45 6.42
N GLU A 3 5.32 -22.62 5.54
CA GLU A 3 5.48 -22.32 4.09
C GLU A 3 5.65 -20.82 3.78
N ILE A 4 4.91 -19.95 4.49
CA ILE A 4 5.01 -18.50 4.32
C ILE A 4 6.42 -18.01 4.70
N VAL A 5 6.93 -18.49 5.83
CA VAL A 5 8.26 -18.10 6.33
C VAL A 5 9.37 -18.58 5.39
N GLN A 6 9.28 -19.81 4.88
CA GLN A 6 10.23 -20.33 3.89
C GLN A 6 10.21 -19.53 2.59
N HIS A 7 9.01 -19.17 2.09
CA HIS A 7 8.87 -18.33 0.90
C HIS A 7 9.50 -16.96 1.09
N ILE A 8 9.27 -16.32 2.25
CA ILE A 8 9.84 -15.01 2.58
C ILE A 8 11.38 -15.08 2.62
N LYS A 9 11.95 -16.08 3.31
CA LYS A 9 13.41 -16.23 3.41
C LYS A 9 14.09 -16.44 2.05
N LYS A 10 13.41 -17.13 1.12
CA LYS A 10 13.96 -17.48 -0.19
C LYS A 10 14.06 -16.31 -1.18
N HIS A 11 13.24 -15.26 -1.03
CA HIS A 11 13.16 -14.21 -2.06
C HIS A 11 13.88 -12.92 -1.66
N ARG A 12 14.83 -12.49 -2.50
CA ARG A 12 15.64 -11.26 -2.33
C ARG A 12 14.79 -9.99 -2.09
N ARG A 13 13.59 -9.90 -2.66
CA ARG A 13 12.69 -8.74 -2.48
C ARG A 13 12.34 -8.43 -1.03
N TYR A 14 12.15 -9.44 -0.17
CA TYR A 14 11.81 -9.17 1.23
C TYR A 14 13.03 -8.71 2.03
N LYS A 15 14.23 -9.14 1.64
CA LYS A 15 15.48 -8.60 2.20
C LYS A 15 15.61 -7.10 1.90
N ILE A 16 15.19 -6.67 0.70
CA ILE A 16 15.16 -5.24 0.33
C ILE A 16 14.15 -4.48 1.21
N LEU A 17 12.93 -5.00 1.38
CA LEU A 17 11.93 -4.35 2.25
C LEU A 17 12.44 -4.20 3.70
N VAL A 18 13.01 -5.27 4.27
CA VAL A 18 13.57 -5.25 5.62
C VAL A 18 14.72 -4.26 5.72
N PHE A 19 15.63 -4.24 4.74
CA PHE A 19 16.71 -3.28 4.67
C PHE A 19 16.19 -1.83 4.63
N LEU A 20 15.21 -1.52 3.78
CA LEU A 20 14.60 -0.20 3.70
C LEU A 20 13.90 0.19 5.00
N THR A 21 13.22 -0.74 5.67
CA THR A 21 12.61 -0.49 6.98
C THR A 21 13.65 -0.17 8.04
N ILE A 22 14.75 -0.94 8.11
CA ILE A 22 15.84 -0.70 9.06
C ILE A 22 16.49 0.65 8.77
N LEU A 23 16.86 0.91 7.51
CA LEU A 23 17.45 2.18 7.09
C LEU A 23 16.54 3.38 7.42
N GLY A 24 15.26 3.30 7.05
CA GLY A 24 14.27 4.34 7.34
C GLY A 24 14.10 4.57 8.85
N THR A 25 14.10 3.50 9.65
CA THR A 25 14.01 3.61 11.12
C THR A 25 15.24 4.26 11.72
N ILE A 26 16.45 3.92 11.25
CA ILE A 26 17.70 4.55 11.69
C ILE A 26 17.69 6.04 11.35
N LEU A 27 17.33 6.41 10.12
CA LEU A 27 17.23 7.80 9.71
C LEU A 27 16.18 8.58 10.51
N LEU A 28 15.04 7.94 10.81
CA LEU A 28 14.01 8.55 11.65
C LEU A 28 14.52 8.80 13.07
N ILE A 29 15.24 7.85 13.68
CA ILE A 29 15.85 8.04 15.01
C ILE A 29 16.87 9.17 14.97
N ALA A 30 17.75 9.21 13.97
CA ALA A 30 18.71 10.31 13.79
C ALA A 30 18.00 11.67 13.66
N ARG A 31 16.90 11.72 12.92
CA ARG A 31 16.06 12.92 12.79
C ARG A 31 15.48 13.36 14.13
N VAL A 32 14.93 12.44 14.92
CA VAL A 32 14.35 12.74 16.24
C VAL A 32 15.42 13.29 17.18
N ILE A 33 16.62 12.71 17.18
CA ILE A 33 17.75 13.19 17.99
C ILE A 33 18.18 14.60 17.57
N TYR A 34 18.26 14.87 16.26
CA TYR A 34 18.71 16.16 15.74
C TYR A 34 17.69 17.30 15.92
N SER A 35 16.42 17.01 15.63
CA SER A 35 15.36 18.02 15.64
C SER A 35 14.60 18.13 16.96
N GLU A 36 14.87 17.23 17.91
CA GLU A 36 14.16 17.09 19.19
C GLU A 36 12.64 16.93 19.06
N THR A 37 12.14 16.57 17.88
CA THR A 37 10.72 16.39 17.60
C THR A 37 10.39 15.00 17.06
N ILE A 38 9.33 14.42 17.63
CA ILE A 38 8.76 13.14 17.20
C ILE A 38 7.83 13.26 15.99
N PHE A 39 7.75 14.42 15.34
CA PHE A 39 6.77 14.70 14.29
C PHE A 39 6.70 13.60 13.21
N PHE A 40 7.81 13.12 12.66
CA PHE A 40 7.79 12.08 11.62
C PHE A 40 7.56 10.64 12.10
N THR A 41 7.34 10.41 13.40
CA THR A 41 7.11 9.04 13.91
C THR A 41 5.84 8.39 13.34
N PHE A 42 4.88 9.18 12.83
CA PHE A 42 3.73 8.66 12.09
C PHE A 42 4.12 7.87 10.84
N LEU A 43 5.31 8.07 10.27
CA LEU A 43 5.80 7.29 9.12
C LEU A 43 5.91 5.80 9.45
N LEU A 44 6.24 5.44 10.71
CA LEU A 44 6.24 4.05 11.16
C LEU A 44 4.84 3.46 11.14
N TRP A 45 3.84 4.24 11.59
CA TRP A 45 2.44 3.83 11.54
C TRP A 45 1.96 3.65 10.09
N ASN A 46 2.27 4.60 9.21
CA ASN A 46 1.90 4.51 7.80
C ASN A 46 2.59 3.33 7.10
N LEU A 47 3.84 3.03 7.45
CA LEU A 47 4.54 1.85 6.94
C LEU A 47 3.93 0.54 7.45
N PHE A 48 3.51 0.49 8.72
CA PHE A 48 2.77 -0.64 9.27
C PHE A 48 1.45 -0.88 8.51
N LEU A 49 0.68 0.17 8.24
CA LEU A 49 -0.54 0.06 7.43
C LEU A 49 -0.23 -0.40 5.99
N ALA A 50 0.85 0.10 5.38
CA ALA A 50 1.30 -0.32 4.06
C ALA A 50 1.78 -1.78 3.99
N PHE A 51 2.13 -2.38 5.13
CA PHE A 51 2.52 -3.79 5.24
C PHE A 51 1.32 -4.74 5.25
N LEU A 52 0.16 -4.30 5.77
CA LEU A 52 -1.05 -5.14 5.89
C LEU A 52 -1.53 -5.75 4.55
N PRO A 53 -1.55 -5.03 3.41
CA PRO A 53 -1.87 -5.63 2.12
C PRO A 53 -0.99 -6.82 1.76
N VAL A 54 0.31 -6.79 2.08
CA VAL A 54 1.21 -7.92 1.85
C VAL A 54 0.82 -9.10 2.73
N VAL A 55 0.47 -8.86 3.99
CA VAL A 55 0.02 -9.93 4.90
C VAL A 55 -1.23 -10.61 4.35
N PHE A 56 -2.24 -9.83 3.95
CA PHE A 56 -3.50 -10.37 3.44
C PHE A 56 -3.33 -11.10 2.10
N SER A 57 -2.55 -10.55 1.16
CA SER A 57 -2.30 -11.20 -0.13
C SER A 57 -1.53 -12.51 0.02
N LYS A 58 -0.59 -12.59 0.97
CA LYS A 58 0.15 -13.83 1.27
C LYS A 58 -0.71 -14.86 1.98
N ALA A 59 -1.56 -14.43 2.90
CA ALA A 59 -2.52 -15.30 3.55
C ALA A 59 -3.46 -15.93 2.53
N LEU A 60 -3.99 -15.15 1.58
CA LEU A 60 -4.80 -15.67 0.48
C LEU A 60 -4.05 -16.68 -0.41
N ARG A 61 -2.75 -16.45 -0.65
CA ARG A 61 -1.96 -17.27 -1.58
C ARG A 61 -1.42 -18.56 -0.97
N TYR A 62 -1.03 -18.55 0.31
CA TYR A 62 -0.25 -19.63 0.93
C TYR A 62 -0.92 -20.24 2.16
N ASN A 63 -2.00 -19.67 2.70
CA ASN A 63 -2.72 -20.30 3.80
C ASN A 63 -3.91 -21.09 3.25
N GLN A 64 -3.75 -22.42 3.19
CA GLN A 64 -4.76 -23.31 2.63
C GLN A 64 -6.12 -23.19 3.33
N LYS A 65 -6.16 -22.95 4.64
CA LYS A 65 -7.43 -22.75 5.38
C LYS A 65 -8.19 -21.51 4.90
N ILE A 66 -7.46 -20.46 4.54
CA ILE A 66 -8.05 -19.20 4.06
C ILE A 66 -8.46 -19.34 2.60
N SER A 67 -7.61 -19.96 1.77
CA SER A 67 -7.86 -20.09 0.33
C SER A 67 -8.98 -21.06 -0.04
N THR A 68 -9.25 -22.09 0.78
CA THR A 68 -10.35 -23.04 0.55
C THR A 68 -11.70 -22.56 1.10
N SER A 69 -11.68 -21.77 2.19
CA SER A 69 -12.90 -21.20 2.75
C SER A 69 -13.35 -19.97 1.96
N LYS A 70 -14.52 -20.08 1.31
CA LYS A 70 -15.13 -18.96 0.55
C LYS A 70 -15.29 -17.71 1.41
N PHE A 71 -15.77 -17.87 2.64
CA PHE A 71 -15.96 -16.76 3.58
C PHE A 71 -14.64 -16.08 3.94
N LEU A 72 -13.63 -16.85 4.36
CA LEU A 72 -12.33 -16.29 4.74
C LEU A 72 -11.60 -15.66 3.55
N SER A 73 -11.68 -16.27 2.36
CA SER A 73 -11.13 -15.68 1.15
C SER A 73 -11.75 -14.32 0.83
N ILE A 74 -13.08 -14.21 0.89
CA ILE A 74 -13.78 -12.92 0.65
C ILE A 74 -13.36 -11.90 1.70
N LEU A 75 -13.36 -12.28 2.99
CA LEU A 75 -12.95 -11.39 4.08
C LEU A 75 -11.54 -10.84 3.86
N PHE A 76 -10.57 -11.69 3.52
CA PHE A 76 -9.19 -11.27 3.30
C PHE A 76 -9.02 -10.42 2.05
N VAL A 77 -9.83 -10.63 0.99
CA VAL A 77 -9.85 -9.75 -0.19
C VAL A 77 -10.40 -8.37 0.18
N ILE A 78 -11.46 -8.30 0.98
CA ILE A 78 -12.03 -7.03 1.46
C ILE A 78 -11.00 -6.28 2.31
N LEU A 79 -10.39 -6.96 3.29
CA LEU A 79 -9.32 -6.37 4.12
C LEU A 79 -8.16 -5.89 3.24
N TRP A 80 -7.70 -6.70 2.30
CA TRP A 80 -6.67 -6.30 1.36
C TRP A 80 -7.03 -5.03 0.58
N LEU A 81 -8.25 -4.95 0.04
CA LEU A 81 -8.73 -3.80 -0.73
C LEU A 81 -8.88 -2.54 0.14
N LEU A 82 -9.27 -2.68 1.41
CA LEU A 82 -9.37 -1.55 2.34
C LEU A 82 -8.02 -0.95 2.71
N PHE A 83 -6.97 -1.78 2.75
CA PHE A 83 -5.64 -1.34 3.17
C PHE A 83 -4.69 -1.03 2.01
N ILE A 84 -4.98 -1.46 0.77
CA ILE A 84 -4.12 -1.15 -0.40
C ILE A 84 -3.85 0.34 -0.63
N PRO A 85 -4.76 1.30 -0.33
CA PRO A 85 -4.47 2.73 -0.51
C PRO A 85 -3.29 3.20 0.36
N ASN A 86 -3.05 2.59 1.52
CA ASN A 86 -1.99 3.00 2.45
C ASN A 86 -0.58 2.80 1.89
N SER A 87 -0.40 1.87 0.95
CA SER A 87 0.90 1.61 0.33
C SER A 87 1.44 2.82 -0.46
N PRO A 88 0.73 3.36 -1.47
CA PRO A 88 1.12 4.60 -2.14
C PRO A 88 0.82 5.88 -1.33
N TYR A 89 -0.04 5.83 -0.30
CA TYR A 89 -0.42 7.01 0.51
C TYR A 89 0.78 7.73 1.11
N ILE A 90 1.83 7.00 1.50
CA ILE A 90 3.05 7.57 2.12
C ILE A 90 3.70 8.64 1.22
N ILE A 91 3.56 8.54 -0.12
CA ILE A 91 4.05 9.56 -1.06
C ILE A 91 3.41 10.92 -0.76
N THR A 92 2.15 10.95 -0.34
CA THR A 92 1.45 12.20 -0.02
C THR A 92 2.06 12.91 1.17
N ASP A 93 2.82 12.22 2.03
CA ASP A 93 3.48 12.80 3.19
C ASP A 93 4.70 13.62 2.83
N LEU A 94 5.18 13.58 1.58
CA LEU A 94 6.19 14.51 1.05
C LEU A 94 5.76 15.97 1.17
N LYS A 95 4.46 16.26 1.33
CA LYS A 95 3.97 17.62 1.62
C LYS A 95 4.55 18.21 2.91
N HIS A 96 5.03 17.38 3.83
CA HIS A 96 5.56 17.82 5.13
C HIS A 96 7.06 18.11 5.10
N VAL A 97 7.72 18.02 3.94
CA VAL A 97 9.16 18.33 3.80
C VAL A 97 9.44 19.79 4.15
N ASP A 98 8.53 20.70 3.82
CA ASP A 98 8.64 22.12 4.13
C ASP A 98 8.10 22.41 5.54
N ASN A 99 8.71 21.76 6.53
CA ASN A 99 8.41 22.00 7.94
C ASN A 99 9.54 22.82 8.60
N ASP A 100 9.19 23.62 9.60
CA ASP A 100 10.12 24.52 10.29
C ASP A 100 11.14 23.81 11.20
N TYR A 101 11.14 22.47 11.25
CA TYR A 101 11.81 21.69 12.29
C TYR A 101 13.04 20.91 11.81
N GLY A 102 13.46 21.01 10.55
CA GLY A 102 14.50 20.12 10.03
C GLY A 102 15.25 20.59 8.79
N ILE A 103 16.24 19.79 8.40
CA ILE A 103 16.95 19.93 7.13
C ILE A 103 16.03 19.37 6.05
N GLN A 104 15.42 20.24 5.23
CA GLN A 104 14.43 19.86 4.21
C GLN A 104 14.90 18.68 3.33
N LEU A 105 16.17 18.67 2.90
CA LEU A 105 16.70 17.57 2.10
C LEU A 105 16.73 16.24 2.87
N PHE A 106 17.05 16.28 4.16
CA PHE A 106 17.04 15.09 5.02
C PHE A 106 15.61 14.55 5.16
N ASP A 107 14.65 15.44 5.47
CA ASP A 107 13.24 15.06 5.63
C ASP A 107 12.65 14.51 4.32
N PHE A 108 13.01 15.10 3.18
CA PHE A 108 12.65 14.57 1.86
C PHE A 108 13.18 13.15 1.64
N LEU A 109 14.47 12.91 1.88
CA LEU A 109 15.07 11.59 1.70
C LEU A 109 14.51 10.55 2.68
N LEU A 110 14.25 10.96 3.93
CA LEU A 110 13.59 10.13 4.94
C LEU A 110 12.22 9.67 4.44
N ILE A 111 11.33 10.60 4.09
CA ILE A 111 9.98 10.28 3.62
C ILE A 111 10.04 9.47 2.32
N LEU A 112 10.97 9.79 1.41
CA LEU A 112 11.13 9.06 0.15
C LEU A 112 11.49 7.59 0.37
N ILE A 113 12.36 7.27 1.34
CA ILE A 113 12.69 5.88 1.69
C ILE A 113 11.46 5.13 2.19
N PHE A 114 10.66 5.75 3.06
CA PHE A 114 9.40 5.18 3.54
C PHE A 114 8.39 5.00 2.40
N ALA A 115 8.27 5.99 1.51
CA ALA A 115 7.37 5.97 0.37
C ALA A 115 7.73 4.89 -0.65
N ILE A 116 9.02 4.72 -0.99
CA ILE A 116 9.50 3.65 -1.86
C ILE A 116 9.20 2.29 -1.22
N ASN A 117 9.44 2.14 0.08
CA ASN A 117 9.18 0.87 0.78
C ASN A 117 7.68 0.52 0.77
N GLY A 118 6.81 1.49 1.10
CA GLY A 118 5.36 1.34 1.04
C GLY A 118 4.86 1.00 -0.37
N LEU A 119 5.37 1.68 -1.40
CA LEU A 119 5.03 1.39 -2.80
C LEU A 119 5.43 -0.04 -3.20
N LEU A 120 6.64 -0.48 -2.84
CA LEU A 120 7.11 -1.83 -3.11
C LEU A 120 6.23 -2.88 -2.43
N MET A 121 5.81 -2.66 -1.17
CA MET A 121 4.85 -3.52 -0.47
C MET A 121 3.51 -3.58 -1.23
N GLY A 122 2.98 -2.43 -1.64
CA GLY A 122 1.76 -2.34 -2.44
C GLY A 122 1.84 -3.15 -3.73
N VAL A 123 2.91 -2.96 -4.52
CA VAL A 123 3.14 -3.69 -5.76
C VAL A 123 3.31 -5.19 -5.53
N ILE A 124 4.04 -5.61 -4.49
CA ILE A 124 4.19 -7.04 -4.16
C ILE A 124 2.83 -7.66 -3.86
N SER A 125 1.95 -6.96 -3.13
CA SER A 125 0.61 -7.46 -2.83
C SER A 125 -0.28 -7.52 -4.07
N LEU A 126 -0.21 -6.51 -4.96
CA LEU A 126 -0.91 -6.52 -6.25
C LEU A 126 -0.45 -7.67 -7.14
N LEU A 127 0.83 -8.02 -7.12
CA LEU A 127 1.36 -9.16 -7.87
C LEU A 127 0.80 -10.49 -7.36
N ASP A 128 0.65 -10.66 -6.05
CA ASP A 128 0.03 -11.87 -5.51
C ASP A 128 -1.43 -12.00 -5.97
N ILE A 129 -2.21 -10.92 -5.91
CA ILE A 129 -3.60 -10.90 -6.41
C ILE A 129 -3.65 -11.13 -7.92
N PHE A 130 -2.77 -10.48 -8.69
CA PHE A 130 -2.65 -10.70 -10.13
C PHE A 130 -2.41 -12.18 -10.45
N HIS A 131 -1.49 -12.84 -9.74
CA HIS A 131 -1.23 -14.26 -9.93
C HIS A 131 -2.45 -15.12 -9.61
N LEU A 132 -3.14 -14.87 -8.49
CA LEU A 132 -4.36 -15.58 -8.11
C LEU A 132 -5.47 -15.43 -9.17
N LEU A 133 -5.65 -14.23 -9.72
CA LEU A 133 -6.65 -13.96 -10.74
C LEU A 133 -6.30 -14.61 -12.09
N THR A 134 -5.02 -14.64 -12.48
CA THR A 134 -4.60 -15.30 -13.74
C THR A 134 -4.79 -16.81 -13.76
N HIS A 135 -5.00 -17.46 -12.60
CA HIS A 135 -5.39 -18.87 -12.57
C HIS A 135 -6.84 -19.13 -12.98
N LYS A 136 -7.71 -18.11 -12.91
CA LYS A 136 -9.15 -18.22 -13.20
C LYS A 136 -9.60 -17.42 -14.42
N TYR A 137 -8.90 -16.32 -14.71
CA TYR A 137 -9.27 -15.37 -15.76
C TYR A 137 -8.12 -15.17 -16.75
N SER A 138 -8.47 -14.69 -17.94
CA SER A 138 -7.45 -14.36 -18.95
C SER A 138 -6.54 -13.23 -18.46
N THR A 139 -5.33 -13.19 -19.00
CA THR A 139 -4.34 -12.14 -18.70
C THR A 139 -4.91 -10.75 -18.96
N LYS A 140 -5.66 -10.54 -20.05
CA LYS A 140 -6.27 -9.24 -20.39
C LYS A 140 -7.29 -8.79 -19.34
N ILE A 141 -8.21 -9.68 -18.97
CA ILE A 141 -9.23 -9.40 -17.94
C ILE A 141 -8.55 -9.09 -16.60
N THR A 142 -7.53 -9.86 -16.24
CA THR A 142 -6.81 -9.65 -14.97
C THR A 142 -6.13 -8.28 -14.92
N HIS A 143 -5.54 -7.81 -16.02
CA HIS A 143 -4.97 -6.45 -16.09
C HIS A 143 -6.06 -5.38 -15.91
N LEU A 144 -7.24 -5.54 -16.52
CA LEU A 144 -8.36 -4.61 -16.35
C LEU A 144 -8.85 -4.57 -14.89
N VAL A 145 -8.93 -5.72 -14.23
CA VAL A 145 -9.30 -5.82 -12.81
C VAL A 145 -8.26 -5.13 -11.93
N ILE A 146 -6.97 -5.37 -12.15
CA ILE A 146 -5.91 -4.69 -11.38
C ILE A 146 -5.92 -3.18 -11.64
N LEU A 147 -6.15 -2.72 -12.86
CA LEU A 147 -6.30 -1.28 -13.15
C LEU A 147 -7.46 -0.68 -12.36
N SER A 148 -8.61 -1.36 -12.33
CA SER A 148 -9.78 -0.94 -11.55
C SER A 148 -9.47 -0.86 -10.06
N ILE A 149 -8.73 -1.84 -9.53
CA ILE A 149 -8.29 -1.83 -8.12
C ILE A 149 -7.31 -0.69 -7.84
N CYS A 150 -6.38 -0.40 -8.77
CA CYS A 150 -5.48 0.74 -8.63
C CYS A 150 -6.26 2.07 -8.58
N LEU A 151 -7.27 2.25 -9.44
CA LEU A 151 -8.15 3.42 -9.40
C LEU A 151 -8.92 3.50 -8.07
N LEU A 152 -9.50 2.41 -7.60
CA LEU A 152 -10.12 2.34 -6.27
C LEU A 152 -9.12 2.69 -5.15
N GLY A 153 -7.86 2.26 -5.29
CA GLY A 153 -6.77 2.64 -4.41
C GLY A 153 -6.52 4.15 -4.38
N GLY A 154 -6.45 4.79 -5.55
CA GLY A 154 -6.36 6.24 -5.70
C GLY A 154 -7.54 6.99 -5.06
N PHE A 155 -8.76 6.49 -5.25
CA PHE A 155 -9.95 7.02 -4.58
C PHE A 155 -9.85 6.87 -3.05
N GLY A 156 -9.39 5.72 -2.55
CA GLY A 156 -9.16 5.49 -1.13
C GLY A 156 -8.14 6.46 -0.52
N ILE A 157 -7.09 6.83 -1.27
CA ILE A 157 -6.13 7.87 -0.83
C ILE A 157 -6.84 9.21 -0.68
N PHE A 158 -7.73 9.59 -1.60
CA PHE A 158 -8.50 10.83 -1.48
C PHE A 158 -9.35 10.82 -0.21
N LEU A 159 -10.09 9.73 0.05
CA LEU A 159 -10.90 9.59 1.27
C LEU A 159 -10.04 9.72 2.54
N GLY A 160 -8.89 9.04 2.58
CA GLY A 160 -7.99 9.11 3.74
C GLY A 160 -7.31 10.47 3.91
N ARG A 161 -6.94 11.13 2.81
CA ARG A 161 -6.15 12.36 2.87
C ARG A 161 -6.99 13.60 3.16
N PHE A 162 -8.15 13.71 2.51
CA PHE A 162 -9.00 14.90 2.59
C PHE A 162 -10.12 14.77 3.61
N LEU A 163 -10.79 13.61 3.62
CA LEU A 163 -11.91 13.36 4.54
C LEU A 163 -11.44 12.72 5.86
N ARG A 164 -10.16 12.32 5.95
CA ARG A 164 -9.54 11.69 7.13
C ARG A 164 -10.21 10.38 7.56
N PHE A 165 -10.84 9.68 6.61
CA PHE A 165 -11.39 8.36 6.86
C PHE A 165 -10.29 7.29 6.92
N ASN A 166 -10.38 6.41 7.90
CA ASN A 166 -9.57 5.22 8.04
C ASN A 166 -10.37 3.96 7.69
N SER A 167 -9.67 2.85 7.49
CA SER A 167 -10.30 1.57 7.12
C SER A 167 -11.32 1.04 8.15
N TRP A 168 -11.28 1.49 9.41
CA TRP A 168 -12.22 1.10 10.48
C TRP A 168 -13.45 2.01 10.60
N ASP A 169 -13.51 3.12 9.87
CA ASP A 169 -14.67 4.04 9.92
C ASP A 169 -15.91 3.44 9.26
N ILE A 170 -15.73 2.41 8.42
CA ILE A 170 -16.84 1.62 7.87
C ILE A 170 -17.68 0.93 8.96
N ILE A 171 -17.08 0.64 10.12
CA ILE A 171 -17.76 0.07 11.28
C ILE A 171 -18.17 1.17 12.25
N SER A 172 -17.28 2.16 12.45
CA SER A 172 -17.46 3.16 13.50
C SER A 172 -18.49 4.24 13.15
N LYS A 173 -18.58 4.65 11.87
CA LYS A 173 -19.43 5.74 11.38
C LYS A 173 -19.92 5.49 9.94
N PRO A 174 -20.66 4.39 9.68
CA PRO A 174 -21.04 3.99 8.32
C PRO A 174 -21.88 5.06 7.60
N ASP A 175 -22.85 5.68 8.27
CA ASP A 175 -23.76 6.64 7.61
C ASP A 175 -23.02 7.87 7.08
N ILE A 176 -22.12 8.42 7.89
CA ILE A 176 -21.30 9.58 7.54
C ILE A 176 -20.33 9.21 6.42
N LEU A 177 -19.76 8.01 6.45
CA LEU A 177 -18.87 7.51 5.40
C LEU A 177 -19.61 7.42 4.06
N PHE A 178 -20.77 6.75 4.00
CA PHE A 178 -21.51 6.57 2.75
C PHE A 178 -22.03 7.89 2.18
N TYR A 179 -22.53 8.78 3.03
CA TYR A 179 -22.93 10.12 2.62
C TYR A 179 -21.75 10.89 1.99
N SER A 180 -20.58 10.84 2.65
CA SER A 180 -19.38 11.52 2.17
C SER A 180 -18.88 10.93 0.85
N ILE A 181 -18.87 9.59 0.72
CA ILE A 181 -18.51 8.92 -0.55
C ILE A 181 -19.41 9.42 -1.67
N PHE A 182 -20.73 9.41 -1.48
CA PHE A 182 -21.67 9.86 -2.50
C PHE A 182 -21.41 11.31 -2.92
N HIS A 183 -21.24 12.23 -1.98
CA HIS A 183 -20.97 13.63 -2.28
C HIS A 183 -19.65 13.83 -3.04
N THR A 184 -18.60 13.10 -2.63
CA THR A 184 -17.26 13.26 -3.22
C THR A 184 -17.17 12.75 -4.66
N LEU A 185 -18.06 11.86 -5.10
CA LEU A 185 -18.14 11.44 -6.51
C LEU A 185 -18.45 12.61 -7.47
N PHE A 186 -19.02 13.71 -6.98
CA PHE A 186 -19.31 14.91 -7.77
C PHE A 186 -18.19 15.96 -7.72
N MET A 187 -17.14 15.73 -6.94
CA MET A 187 -16.01 16.66 -6.81
C MET A 187 -14.93 16.37 -7.86
N LYS A 188 -14.44 17.42 -8.53
CA LYS A 188 -13.40 17.28 -9.57
C LYS A 188 -12.08 16.80 -8.98
N GLU A 189 -11.77 17.26 -7.77
CA GLU A 189 -10.57 16.92 -7.01
C GLU A 189 -10.50 15.41 -6.78
N THR A 190 -11.62 14.78 -6.42
CA THR A 190 -11.69 13.34 -6.19
C THR A 190 -11.25 12.55 -7.40
N TRP A 191 -11.74 12.90 -8.59
CA TRP A 191 -11.35 12.23 -9.83
C TRP A 191 -9.89 12.51 -10.22
N MET A 192 -9.41 13.75 -10.01
CA MET A 192 -8.00 14.08 -10.25
C MET A 192 -7.06 13.22 -9.40
N TRP A 193 -7.31 13.11 -8.08
CA TRP A 193 -6.51 12.28 -7.19
C TRP A 193 -6.64 10.79 -7.52
N THR A 194 -7.85 10.33 -7.83
CA THR A 194 -8.12 8.94 -8.24
C THR A 194 -7.32 8.55 -9.48
N LEU A 195 -7.30 9.40 -10.50
CA LEU A 195 -6.58 9.13 -11.76
C LEU A 195 -5.06 9.25 -11.57
N ILE A 196 -4.57 10.26 -10.84
CA ILE A 196 -3.13 10.44 -10.62
C ILE A 196 -2.56 9.28 -9.81
N PHE A 197 -3.12 9.00 -8.63
CA PHE A 197 -2.58 7.96 -7.76
C PHE A 197 -2.91 6.55 -8.27
N GLY A 198 -4.10 6.34 -8.82
CA GLY A 198 -4.46 5.06 -9.43
C GLY A 198 -3.64 4.76 -10.67
N GLY A 199 -3.42 5.77 -11.52
CA GLY A 199 -2.50 5.66 -12.66
C GLY A 199 -1.07 5.39 -12.21
N PHE A 200 -0.58 6.10 -11.19
CA PHE A 200 0.76 5.89 -10.63
C PHE A 200 0.92 4.47 -10.05
N MET A 201 -0.05 3.95 -9.30
CA MET A 201 -0.05 2.57 -8.82
C MET A 201 -0.02 1.57 -9.96
N TRP A 202 -0.84 1.79 -11.00
CA TRP A 202 -0.90 0.94 -12.19
C TRP A 202 0.44 0.91 -12.93
N VAL A 203 1.03 2.07 -13.21
CA VAL A 203 2.34 2.18 -13.87
C VAL A 203 3.42 1.50 -13.03
N SER A 204 3.43 1.73 -11.72
CA SER A 204 4.37 1.08 -10.80
C SER A 204 4.25 -0.44 -10.85
N PHE A 205 3.02 -0.96 -10.85
CA PHE A 205 2.76 -2.39 -10.99
C PHE A 205 3.29 -2.94 -12.32
N VAL A 206 2.96 -2.31 -13.44
CA VAL A 206 3.40 -2.75 -14.78
C VAL A 206 4.92 -2.69 -14.92
N ALA A 207 5.56 -1.63 -14.41
CA ALA A 207 7.01 -1.44 -14.50
C ALA A 207 7.80 -2.47 -13.68
N ILE A 208 7.32 -2.81 -12.48
CA ILE A 208 8.05 -3.69 -11.54
C ILE A 208 7.75 -5.17 -11.81
N LYS A 209 6.56 -5.50 -12.36
CA LYS A 209 6.13 -6.88 -12.62
C LYS A 209 7.17 -7.72 -13.41
N PRO A 210 7.78 -7.24 -14.51
CA PRO A 210 8.82 -7.98 -15.23
C PRO A 210 10.08 -8.20 -14.40
N LEU A 211 10.47 -7.22 -13.59
CA LEU A 211 11.69 -7.27 -12.76
C LEU A 211 11.59 -8.33 -11.65
N LEU A 212 10.38 -8.57 -11.16
CA LEU A 212 10.11 -9.59 -10.15
C LEU A 212 9.87 -10.99 -10.75
N LYS A 213 9.60 -11.09 -12.06
CA LYS A 213 9.69 -12.35 -12.80
C LYS A 213 11.17 -12.64 -13.13
N ARG A 214 11.94 -13.10 -12.16
CA ARG A 214 13.23 -13.73 -12.49
C ARG A 214 12.96 -15.15 -13.03
N LYS A 215 13.37 -15.33 -14.28
CA LYS A 215 13.49 -16.56 -15.09
C LYS A 215 13.36 -17.85 -14.28
N THR A 216 12.28 -18.59 -14.52
CA THR A 216 12.38 -20.05 -14.65
C THR A 216 13.28 -20.31 -15.86
N LEU A 217 14.58 -20.37 -15.62
CA LEU A 217 15.51 -21.15 -16.44
C LEU A 217 15.65 -22.49 -15.71
#